data_AF-A0AAV7KE35-F1
#
_entry.id   AF-A0AAV7KE35-F1
#
_cell.length_a   1.000
_cell.length_b   1.000
_cell.length_c   1.000
_cell.angle_alpha   90.00
_cell.angle_beta   90.00
_cell.angle_gamma   90.00
#
_symmetry.space_group_name_H-M   'P 1'
#
loop_
_entity.id
_entity.type
_entity.pdbx_description
1 polymer ?
#
loop_
_entity_poly.entity_id
_entity_poly.type
_entity_poly.pdbx_seq_one_letter_code
_entity_poly.pdbx_strand_id
1 'polypeptide(L)'
;MMWRDVRKCGKVVCKDCSPNKYHVDGYQGLVRVCISCHKTYYSKPSPDVQDSGLKMKGHKKSNSLSSSFIEREHPDALFKPRHSYFWELNRNNREKNNKLRSDFYFEQAPNPDLCINIAMLHSDNDKTAIFLLDLAVKLSEKLKEVFDSTEVDCIYVVDMMKKLLNKSKLLFSTTESAEGVNKCDLYLDRIGLIQSIISKQDSEIIIPSLPQLSDTEETRYLRDTLIRYSYWHLALDISTKCVLDTLSVWVSWGLSCLKDGRYEAAREKFKHCLQPIGDTAQQQVPSQQNQSLITQIVEQIENSVLSIWNPDEILQSLRKDNILLLNSIIDSENKSTNATHMNQLQFEEVQYYLKTYGSQKQTLEFLIKYKMVKKACLYVQAQNCTSETFRDGLLIPCMKQGLWEDLKKDIITNDPTLRYWSFFFKESCDYFTKRNLYNIAYELQNFIKDHIDAAKTCILFYQSQKPNEPLVTYKILHSRLRFLEDAKKHLLQAVDSKTRVQLRVYYSIITLVGMIKVIQISFQHVLQLLVLLVA
;
A
#
# COMPACT_ATOMS: atom_id res chain seq x y z
N MET A 1 -28.42 -31.61 19.97
CA MET A 1 -29.35 -32.50 19.25
C MET A 1 -29.17 -32.27 17.76
N MET A 2 -29.10 -33.34 16.98
CA MET A 2 -28.59 -33.40 15.60
C MET A 2 -29.44 -32.64 14.56
N TRP A 3 -28.75 -31.77 13.80
CA TRP A 3 -28.70 -31.62 12.33
C TRP A 3 -29.94 -31.73 11.41
N ARG A 4 -29.96 -30.75 10.48
CA ARG A 4 -30.54 -30.74 9.11
C ARG A 4 -32.04 -30.49 8.97
N ASP A 5 -32.41 -29.21 9.00
CA ASP A 5 -33.38 -28.70 8.04
C ASP A 5 -32.71 -27.65 7.14
N VAL A 6 -32.06 -28.17 6.09
CA VAL A 6 -31.80 -27.41 4.86
C VAL A 6 -33.15 -26.81 4.44
N ARG A 7 -33.22 -25.49 4.25
CA ARG A 7 -34.38 -24.80 3.64
C ARG A 7 -34.72 -25.50 2.32
N LYS A 8 -35.64 -26.49 2.39
CA LYS A 8 -36.20 -27.19 1.23
C LYS A 8 -37.08 -26.19 0.52
N CYS A 9 -36.98 -26.16 -0.80
CA CYS A 9 -37.50 -25.17 -1.75
C CYS A 9 -39.03 -24.87 -1.72
N GLY A 10 -39.76 -25.26 -0.68
CA GLY A 10 -41.12 -24.80 -0.43
C GLY A 10 -42.06 -24.97 -1.62
N LYS A 11 -42.51 -26.21 -1.85
CA LYS A 11 -43.79 -26.57 -2.50
C LYS A 11 -43.83 -26.42 -4.02
N VAL A 12 -44.03 -27.58 -4.65
CA VAL A 12 -44.67 -27.84 -5.95
C VAL A 12 -44.48 -26.82 -7.09
N VAL A 13 -43.72 -27.21 -8.11
CA VAL A 13 -43.46 -26.36 -9.30
C VAL A 13 -44.38 -26.69 -10.48
N CYS A 14 -44.61 -25.73 -11.39
CA CYS A 14 -45.38 -25.96 -12.61
C CYS A 14 -44.65 -26.90 -13.60
N LYS A 15 -45.35 -27.35 -14.65
CA LYS A 15 -44.81 -28.26 -15.67
C LYS A 15 -43.60 -27.66 -16.40
N ASP A 16 -43.59 -26.35 -16.61
CA ASP A 16 -42.53 -25.66 -17.35
C ASP A 16 -41.26 -25.48 -16.52
N CYS A 17 -41.39 -25.46 -15.18
CA CYS A 17 -40.26 -25.38 -14.26
C CYS A 17 -39.60 -26.74 -13.95
N SER A 18 -40.35 -27.85 -14.04
CA SER A 18 -39.79 -29.20 -13.90
C SER A 18 -40.75 -30.29 -14.42
N PRO A 19 -40.26 -31.24 -15.23
CA PRO A 19 -41.04 -32.41 -15.60
C PRO A 19 -41.17 -33.42 -14.45
N ASN A 20 -40.35 -33.30 -13.41
CA ASN A 20 -40.12 -34.33 -12.41
C ASN A 20 -41.14 -34.31 -11.26
N LYS A 21 -41.57 -35.49 -10.80
CA LYS A 21 -42.56 -35.66 -9.72
C LYS A 21 -42.01 -36.47 -8.56
N TYR A 22 -42.42 -36.12 -7.34
CA TYR A 22 -42.05 -36.80 -6.11
C TYR A 22 -43.23 -36.80 -5.12
N HIS A 23 -43.28 -37.79 -4.24
CA HIS A 23 -44.30 -37.82 -3.17
C HIS A 23 -43.84 -36.94 -2.01
N VAL A 24 -44.59 -35.86 -1.72
CA VAL A 24 -44.29 -34.94 -0.63
C VAL A 24 -45.34 -35.13 0.46
N ASP A 25 -44.91 -35.39 1.69
CA ASP A 25 -45.81 -35.60 2.82
C ASP A 25 -46.73 -34.39 3.02
N GLY A 26 -48.03 -34.65 3.16
CA GLY A 26 -49.08 -33.63 3.23
C GLY A 26 -49.82 -33.35 1.92
N TYR A 27 -49.37 -33.88 0.78
CA TYR A 27 -50.10 -33.83 -0.49
C TYR A 27 -50.59 -35.22 -0.90
N GLN A 28 -51.84 -35.31 -1.37
CA GLN A 28 -52.35 -36.58 -1.91
C GLN A 28 -51.76 -36.84 -3.30
N GLY A 29 -50.73 -37.69 -3.35
CA GLY A 29 -50.11 -38.19 -4.57
C GLY A 29 -48.81 -37.51 -5.00
N LEU A 30 -48.35 -37.87 -6.20
CA LEU A 30 -47.09 -37.39 -6.78
C LEU A 30 -47.22 -35.94 -7.26
N VAL A 31 -46.52 -35.03 -6.58
CA VAL A 31 -46.47 -33.59 -6.91
C VAL A 31 -45.17 -33.24 -7.62
N ARG A 32 -45.20 -32.24 -8.50
CA ARG A 32 -44.01 -31.83 -9.26
C ARG A 32 -43.02 -31.11 -8.35
N VAL A 33 -41.74 -31.46 -8.39
CA VAL A 33 -40.71 -30.81 -7.56
C VAL A 33 -39.65 -30.19 -8.45
N CYS A 34 -39.01 -29.10 -7.99
CA CYS A 34 -37.95 -28.45 -8.76
C CYS A 34 -36.79 -29.43 -8.99
N ILE A 35 -35.98 -29.17 -10.04
CA ILE A 35 -34.91 -30.08 -10.46
C ILE A 35 -33.90 -30.32 -9.33
N SER A 36 -33.58 -29.29 -8.54
CA SER A 36 -32.68 -29.40 -7.39
C SER A 36 -33.29 -30.27 -6.28
N CYS A 37 -34.56 -30.06 -5.93
CA CYS A 37 -35.25 -30.85 -4.92
C CYS A 37 -35.42 -32.31 -5.39
N HIS A 38 -35.73 -32.57 -6.66
CA HIS A 38 -35.75 -33.92 -7.24
C HIS A 38 -34.40 -34.64 -7.11
N LYS A 39 -33.29 -33.97 -7.45
CA LYS A 39 -31.95 -34.55 -7.31
C LYS A 39 -31.66 -34.92 -5.87
N THR A 40 -32.03 -34.08 -4.91
CA THR A 40 -31.82 -34.36 -3.48
C THR A 40 -32.66 -35.54 -2.98
N TYR A 41 -33.90 -35.70 -3.47
CA TYR A 41 -34.77 -36.82 -3.07
C TYR A 41 -34.36 -38.17 -3.69
N TYR A 42 -33.82 -38.17 -4.91
CA TYR A 42 -33.39 -39.41 -5.59
C TYR A 42 -31.91 -39.74 -5.40
N SER A 43 -31.10 -38.81 -4.90
CA SER A 43 -29.72 -39.10 -4.47
C SER A 43 -29.77 -39.73 -3.08
N LYS A 44 -29.95 -41.06 -3.00
CA LYS A 44 -29.63 -41.78 -1.76
C LYS A 44 -28.13 -41.63 -1.47
N PRO A 45 -27.72 -41.50 -0.20
CA PRO A 45 -26.33 -41.69 0.18
C PRO A 45 -25.99 -43.17 -0.03
N SER A 46 -24.93 -43.47 -0.78
CA SER A 46 -24.39 -44.83 -0.78
C SER A 46 -23.71 -45.09 0.57
N PRO A 47 -23.91 -46.26 1.19
CA PRO A 47 -23.15 -46.69 2.36
C PRO A 47 -21.71 -46.99 1.94
N ASP A 48 -20.77 -46.61 2.80
CA ASP A 48 -19.39 -47.10 2.93
C ASP A 48 -18.58 -47.37 1.65
N VAL A 49 -17.58 -46.50 1.42
CA VAL A 49 -16.36 -46.90 0.71
C VAL A 49 -15.49 -47.66 1.70
N GLN A 50 -15.55 -48.99 1.64
CA GLN A 50 -14.35 -49.82 1.73
C GLN A 50 -14.24 -50.65 0.44
N ASP A 51 -13.19 -50.30 -0.29
CA ASP A 51 -12.28 -51.20 -0.97
C ASP A 51 -12.67 -51.89 -2.30
N SER A 52 -11.76 -51.68 -3.26
CA SER A 52 -11.30 -52.61 -4.30
C SER A 52 -12.25 -53.15 -5.39
N GLY A 53 -11.83 -52.93 -6.64
CA GLY A 53 -11.84 -54.02 -7.63
C GLY A 53 -12.39 -53.73 -9.02
N LEU A 54 -11.50 -53.25 -9.90
CA LEU A 54 -11.26 -53.79 -11.26
C LEU A 54 -12.34 -53.70 -12.37
N LYS A 55 -11.87 -53.03 -13.44
CA LYS A 55 -12.06 -53.30 -14.89
C LYS A 55 -13.39 -52.86 -15.52
N MET A 56 -13.46 -52.49 -16.80
CA MET A 56 -12.60 -51.89 -17.82
C MET A 56 -13.45 -51.89 -19.10
N LYS A 57 -13.24 -50.91 -20.01
CA LYS A 57 -13.70 -50.85 -21.42
C LYS A 57 -15.19 -50.49 -21.62
N GLY A 58 -15.59 -49.65 -22.60
CA GLY A 58 -14.84 -48.98 -23.64
C GLY A 58 -15.77 -48.13 -24.54
N HIS A 59 -15.15 -47.16 -25.21
CA HIS A 59 -15.49 -46.56 -26.51
C HIS A 59 -16.90 -46.03 -26.87
N LYS A 60 -16.88 -44.70 -27.10
CA LYS A 60 -17.19 -43.96 -28.36
C LYS A 60 -18.63 -43.89 -28.91
N LYS A 61 -19.02 -42.62 -29.08
CA LYS A 61 -19.58 -41.95 -30.28
C LYS A 61 -21.08 -42.10 -30.61
N SER A 62 -21.74 -40.94 -30.47
CA SER A 62 -22.52 -40.19 -31.48
C SER A 62 -23.85 -40.71 -32.03
N ASN A 63 -24.73 -39.72 -32.18
CA ASN A 63 -25.74 -39.52 -33.24
C ASN A 63 -27.14 -40.13 -33.07
N SER A 64 -28.05 -39.24 -32.67
CA SER A 64 -29.20 -38.75 -33.44
C SER A 64 -30.21 -39.73 -34.06
N LEU A 65 -31.46 -39.40 -33.74
CA LEU A 65 -32.68 -39.43 -34.55
C LEU A 65 -33.50 -40.74 -34.67
N SER A 66 -34.77 -40.57 -34.25
CA SER A 66 -36.00 -41.05 -34.91
C SER A 66 -36.55 -42.45 -34.60
N SER A 67 -37.67 -42.41 -33.85
CA SER A 67 -38.97 -43.05 -34.13
C SER A 67 -39.06 -44.53 -34.51
N SER A 68 -39.75 -45.30 -33.66
CA SER A 68 -40.73 -46.31 -34.09
C SER A 68 -41.82 -46.52 -33.03
N PHE A 69 -43.05 -46.22 -33.42
CA PHE A 69 -44.34 -46.54 -32.79
C PHE A 69 -44.57 -48.05 -32.64
N ILE A 70 -45.28 -48.48 -31.57
CA ILE A 70 -46.47 -49.39 -31.53
C ILE A 70 -47.09 -49.18 -30.11
N GLU A 71 -48.13 -48.35 -29.91
CA GLU A 71 -49.56 -48.53 -30.21
C GLU A 71 -50.28 -49.54 -29.28
N ARG A 72 -51.14 -49.00 -28.41
CA ARG A 72 -52.32 -49.70 -27.87
C ARG A 72 -53.40 -48.66 -27.50
N GLU A 73 -54.31 -48.50 -28.44
CA GLU A 73 -55.71 -48.04 -28.36
C GLU A 73 -56.46 -48.67 -27.16
N HIS A 74 -57.53 -48.17 -26.53
CA HIS A 74 -58.49 -47.04 -26.61
C HIS A 74 -59.26 -47.09 -25.22
N PRO A 75 -60.33 -46.30 -24.86
CA PRO A 75 -61.20 -45.45 -25.68
C PRO A 75 -61.53 -44.05 -25.10
N ASP A 76 -62.00 -43.18 -26.00
CA ASP A 76 -62.97 -42.10 -25.79
C ASP A 76 -63.05 -41.38 -24.43
N ALA A 77 -62.25 -40.33 -24.31
CA ALA A 77 -62.69 -39.14 -23.59
C ALA A 77 -62.30 -37.91 -24.40
N LEU A 78 -63.32 -37.12 -24.78
CA LEU A 78 -63.23 -35.91 -25.58
C LEU A 78 -61.95 -35.10 -25.32
N PHE A 79 -61.25 -34.81 -26.41
CA PHE A 79 -60.31 -33.70 -26.50
C PHE A 79 -60.93 -32.42 -25.90
N LYS A 80 -60.41 -31.95 -24.77
CA LYS A 80 -60.54 -30.56 -24.33
C LYS A 80 -59.16 -29.91 -24.37
N PRO A 81 -58.99 -28.79 -25.11
CA PRO A 81 -57.69 -28.11 -25.19
C PRO A 81 -57.31 -27.56 -23.82
N ARG A 82 -56.31 -28.16 -23.17
CA ARG A 82 -55.74 -27.63 -21.93
C ARG A 82 -54.74 -26.55 -22.28
N HIS A 83 -55.23 -25.31 -22.35
CA HIS A 83 -54.66 -24.10 -21.75
C HIS A 83 -55.52 -22.91 -22.16
N SER A 84 -56.77 -22.88 -21.69
CA SER A 84 -57.56 -21.66 -21.62
C SER A 84 -57.29 -21.04 -20.26
N TYR A 85 -56.50 -19.96 -20.23
CA TYR A 85 -56.45 -19.08 -19.07
C TYR A 85 -57.85 -18.51 -18.90
N PHE A 86 -58.61 -19.02 -17.94
CA PHE A 86 -59.93 -18.49 -17.64
C PHE A 86 -59.79 -17.32 -16.69
N TRP A 87 -60.54 -16.27 -16.95
CA TRP A 87 -60.71 -15.15 -16.03
C TRP A 87 -61.43 -15.65 -14.77
N GLU A 88 -60.71 -15.77 -13.65
CA GLU A 88 -61.24 -16.32 -12.39
C GLU A 88 -61.97 -15.28 -11.52
N LEU A 89 -61.88 -13.99 -11.87
CA LEU A 89 -62.59 -12.91 -11.19
C LEU A 89 -64.04 -12.85 -11.68
N ASN A 90 -65.00 -13.21 -10.83
CA ASN A 90 -66.41 -13.27 -11.19
C ASN A 90 -67.13 -11.96 -10.79
N ARG A 91 -67.90 -11.33 -11.70
CA ARG A 91 -68.66 -10.10 -11.40
C ARG A 91 -69.65 -10.25 -10.23
N ASN A 92 -70.14 -11.48 -9.97
CA ASN A 92 -71.20 -11.74 -9.02
C ASN A 92 -70.70 -12.20 -7.63
N ASN A 93 -69.39 -12.41 -7.45
CA ASN A 93 -68.85 -12.84 -6.17
C ASN A 93 -67.68 -11.96 -5.74
N ARG A 94 -68.03 -10.82 -5.15
CA ARG A 94 -67.06 -9.80 -4.70
C ARG A 94 -66.18 -10.30 -3.57
N GLU A 95 -66.69 -11.15 -2.68
CA GLU A 95 -65.94 -11.74 -1.57
C GLU A 95 -64.86 -12.70 -2.05
N LYS A 96 -65.18 -13.61 -2.98
CA LYS A 96 -64.20 -14.51 -3.58
C LYS A 96 -63.11 -13.74 -4.34
N ASN A 97 -63.50 -12.69 -5.06
CA ASN A 97 -62.54 -11.83 -5.76
C ASN A 97 -61.63 -11.07 -4.79
N ASN A 98 -62.19 -10.55 -3.70
CA ASN A 98 -61.41 -9.85 -2.68
C ASN A 98 -60.47 -10.82 -1.95
N LYS A 99 -60.93 -12.04 -1.67
CA LYS A 99 -60.10 -13.10 -1.08
C LYS A 99 -58.98 -13.53 -2.03
N LEU A 100 -59.27 -13.73 -3.31
CA LEU A 100 -58.25 -14.05 -4.30
C LEU A 100 -57.20 -12.93 -4.41
N ARG A 101 -57.63 -11.66 -4.34
CA ARG A 101 -56.72 -10.51 -4.31
C ARG A 101 -55.93 -10.39 -3.00
N SER A 102 -56.53 -10.75 -1.86
CA SER A 102 -55.82 -10.75 -0.57
C SER A 102 -54.85 -11.92 -0.43
N ASP A 103 -55.14 -13.05 -1.07
CA ASP A 103 -54.27 -14.24 -1.06
C ASP A 103 -53.09 -14.08 -2.05
N PHE A 104 -53.21 -13.18 -3.03
CA PHE A 104 -52.20 -12.88 -4.04
C PHE A 104 -51.57 -11.49 -3.78
N TYR A 105 -50.70 -11.40 -2.78
CA TYR A 105 -49.94 -10.19 -2.46
C TYR A 105 -48.44 -10.40 -2.76
N PHE A 106 -47.81 -9.35 -3.32
CA PHE A 106 -46.45 -9.42 -3.85
C PHE A 106 -45.34 -9.25 -2.80
N GLU A 107 -45.68 -9.00 -1.53
CA GLU A 107 -44.69 -8.68 -0.48
C GLU A 107 -43.65 -9.79 -0.28
N GLN A 108 -44.00 -11.05 -0.54
CA GLN A 108 -43.12 -12.20 -0.34
C GLN A 108 -42.44 -12.71 -1.62
N ALA A 109 -42.75 -12.13 -2.78
CA ALA A 109 -42.21 -12.60 -4.07
C ALA A 109 -42.01 -11.41 -5.04
N PRO A 110 -40.92 -10.63 -4.86
CA PRO A 110 -40.60 -9.54 -5.77
C PRO A 110 -40.42 -10.10 -7.19
N ASN A 111 -41.17 -9.56 -8.16
CA ASN A 111 -41.09 -9.97 -9.56
C ASN A 111 -40.60 -8.80 -10.44
N PRO A 112 -39.28 -8.73 -10.75
CA PRO A 112 -38.73 -7.63 -11.54
C PRO A 112 -39.27 -7.62 -12.97
N ASP A 113 -39.59 -8.79 -13.54
CA ASP A 113 -40.10 -8.89 -14.91
C ASP A 113 -41.53 -8.33 -15.00
N LEU A 114 -42.37 -8.58 -13.99
CA LEU A 114 -43.70 -7.96 -13.88
C LEU A 114 -43.60 -6.45 -13.68
N CYS A 115 -42.70 -5.98 -12.82
CA CYS A 115 -42.45 -4.55 -12.60
C CYS A 115 -42.08 -3.85 -13.91
N ILE A 116 -41.14 -4.42 -14.67
CA ILE A 116 -40.74 -3.93 -15.98
C ILE A 116 -41.94 -3.90 -16.93
N ASN A 117 -42.70 -4.99 -17.04
CA ASN A 117 -43.85 -5.05 -17.95
C ASN A 117 -44.93 -4.01 -17.63
N ILE A 118 -45.18 -3.73 -16.34
CA ILE A 118 -46.10 -2.67 -15.92
C ILE A 118 -45.54 -1.29 -16.29
N ALA A 119 -44.26 -1.05 -16.03
CA ALA A 119 -43.61 0.21 -16.36
C ALA A 119 -43.64 0.48 -17.89
N MET A 120 -43.50 -0.56 -18.70
CA MET A 120 -43.56 -0.49 -20.18
C MET A 120 -44.94 -0.13 -20.74
N LEU A 121 -46.01 -0.09 -19.94
CA LEU A 121 -47.33 0.40 -20.38
C LEU A 121 -47.40 1.93 -20.44
N HIS A 122 -46.41 2.63 -19.88
CA HIS A 122 -46.34 4.08 -19.92
C HIS A 122 -46.01 4.56 -21.34
N SER A 123 -46.61 5.67 -21.77
CA SER A 123 -46.45 6.20 -23.13
C SER A 123 -45.11 6.87 -23.39
N ASP A 124 -44.44 7.32 -22.33
CA ASP A 124 -43.16 8.02 -22.37
C ASP A 124 -42.02 7.10 -21.90
N ASN A 125 -41.13 6.76 -22.84
CA ASN A 125 -40.00 5.86 -22.60
C ASN A 125 -38.93 6.50 -21.70
N ASP A 126 -38.72 7.81 -21.76
CA ASP A 126 -37.72 8.50 -20.94
C ASP A 126 -38.13 8.50 -19.47
N LYS A 127 -39.39 8.84 -19.19
CA LYS A 127 -39.92 8.77 -17.81
C LYS A 127 -39.86 7.34 -17.26
N THR A 128 -40.11 6.35 -18.11
CA THR A 128 -40.02 4.93 -17.73
C THR A 128 -38.58 4.54 -17.43
N ALA A 129 -37.62 4.97 -18.24
CA ALA A 129 -36.20 4.73 -18.03
C ALA A 129 -35.71 5.33 -16.71
N ILE A 130 -36.06 6.60 -16.44
CA ILE A 130 -35.74 7.31 -15.19
C ILE A 130 -36.36 6.57 -13.99
N PHE A 131 -37.64 6.18 -14.07
CA PHE A 131 -38.31 5.44 -13.01
C PHE A 131 -37.60 4.13 -12.66
N LEU A 132 -37.22 3.33 -13.67
CA LEU A 132 -36.52 2.06 -13.45
C LEU A 132 -35.12 2.25 -12.86
N LEU A 133 -34.42 3.32 -13.26
CA LEU A 133 -33.12 3.71 -12.70
C LEU A 133 -33.26 4.11 -11.23
N ASP A 134 -34.21 4.99 -10.92
CA ASP A 134 -34.48 5.46 -9.54
C ASP A 134 -34.90 4.30 -8.63
N LEU A 135 -35.65 3.33 -9.17
CA LEU A 135 -36.05 2.14 -8.41
C LEU A 135 -34.82 1.26 -8.08
N ALA A 136 -33.87 1.10 -9.01
CA ALA A 136 -32.61 0.41 -8.73
C ALA A 136 -31.77 1.15 -7.68
N VAL A 137 -31.75 2.49 -7.70
CA VAL A 137 -31.07 3.30 -6.68
C VAL A 137 -31.71 3.11 -5.30
N LYS A 138 -33.04 3.19 -5.19
CA LYS A 138 -33.76 2.96 -3.93
C LYS A 138 -33.55 1.55 -3.36
N LEU A 139 -33.50 0.54 -4.22
CA LEU A 139 -33.15 -0.82 -3.81
C LEU A 139 -31.72 -0.87 -3.24
N SER A 140 -30.77 -0.15 -3.85
CA SER A 140 -29.39 -0.09 -3.36
C SER A 140 -29.26 0.55 -1.98
N GLU A 141 -30.05 1.58 -1.67
CA GLU A 141 -30.06 2.23 -0.35
C GLU A 141 -30.58 1.29 0.75
N LYS A 142 -31.44 0.35 0.38
CA LYS A 142 -32.00 -0.66 1.30
C LYS A 142 -31.14 -1.91 1.44
N LEU A 143 -30.10 -2.08 0.63
CA LEU A 143 -29.27 -3.29 0.67
C LEU A 143 -28.64 -3.54 2.04
N LYS A 144 -28.28 -2.48 2.77
CA LYS A 144 -27.73 -2.61 4.13
C LYS A 144 -28.73 -3.25 5.09
N GLU A 145 -29.96 -2.73 5.13
CA GLU A 145 -31.06 -3.28 5.95
C GLU A 145 -31.36 -4.74 5.57
N VAL A 146 -31.29 -5.05 4.27
CA VAL A 146 -31.54 -6.39 3.73
C VAL A 146 -30.44 -7.37 4.12
N PHE A 147 -29.17 -6.95 4.12
CA PHE A 147 -28.03 -7.81 4.47
C PHE A 147 -28.01 -8.23 5.93
N ASP A 148 -28.45 -7.35 6.82
CA ASP A 148 -28.59 -7.68 8.25
C ASP A 148 -29.79 -8.63 8.49
N SER A 149 -30.74 -8.70 7.54
CA SER A 149 -31.90 -9.59 7.60
C SER A 149 -31.61 -10.97 6.99
N THR A 150 -32.04 -12.07 7.63
CA THR A 150 -31.85 -13.44 7.09
C THR A 150 -33.01 -13.92 6.21
N GLU A 151 -33.99 -13.03 5.98
CA GLU A 151 -35.24 -13.33 5.27
C GLU A 151 -35.11 -13.17 3.75
N VAL A 152 -34.28 -12.23 3.30
CA VAL A 152 -34.17 -11.83 1.89
C VAL A 152 -32.75 -12.04 1.39
N ASP A 153 -32.61 -12.71 0.24
CA ASP A 153 -31.32 -12.93 -0.40
C ASP A 153 -30.82 -11.63 -1.07
N CYS A 154 -29.74 -11.04 -0.53
CA CYS A 154 -29.12 -9.84 -1.09
C CYS A 154 -28.66 -10.03 -2.53
N ILE A 155 -28.22 -11.24 -2.91
CA ILE A 155 -27.79 -11.54 -4.28
C ILE A 155 -28.98 -11.44 -5.22
N TYR A 156 -30.16 -11.91 -4.79
CA TYR A 156 -31.39 -11.77 -5.55
C TYR A 156 -31.79 -10.29 -5.73
N VAL A 157 -31.69 -9.47 -4.68
CA VAL A 157 -31.97 -8.02 -4.78
C VAL A 157 -30.99 -7.34 -5.74
N VAL A 158 -29.72 -7.71 -5.70
CA VAL A 158 -28.71 -7.24 -6.65
C VAL A 158 -29.05 -7.63 -8.09
N ASP A 159 -29.50 -8.86 -8.33
CA ASP A 159 -29.92 -9.30 -9.67
C ASP A 159 -31.18 -8.60 -10.15
N MET A 160 -32.11 -8.25 -9.26
CA MET A 160 -33.24 -7.37 -9.58
C MET A 160 -32.75 -6.00 -10.04
N MET A 161 -31.83 -5.38 -9.30
CA MET A 161 -31.25 -4.09 -9.67
C MET A 161 -30.59 -4.14 -11.05
N LYS A 162 -29.83 -5.20 -11.38
CA LYS A 162 -29.26 -5.39 -12.72
C LYS A 162 -30.32 -5.46 -13.81
N LYS A 163 -31.39 -6.23 -13.59
CA LYS A 163 -32.50 -6.35 -14.57
C LYS A 163 -33.13 -4.99 -14.85
N LEU A 164 -33.39 -4.21 -13.80
CA LEU A 164 -33.98 -2.87 -13.90
C LEU A 164 -33.05 -1.91 -14.65
N LEU A 165 -31.75 -1.88 -14.33
CA LEU A 165 -30.78 -1.03 -15.00
C LEU A 165 -30.57 -1.41 -16.47
N ASN A 166 -30.49 -2.69 -16.80
CA ASN A 166 -30.37 -3.14 -18.19
C ASN A 166 -31.58 -2.72 -19.03
N LYS A 167 -32.78 -2.78 -18.44
CA LYS A 167 -33.99 -2.32 -19.12
C LYS A 167 -34.03 -0.80 -19.25
N SER A 168 -33.65 -0.06 -18.22
CA SER A 168 -33.51 1.39 -18.24
C SER A 168 -32.51 1.85 -19.32
N LYS A 169 -31.33 1.21 -19.40
CA LYS A 169 -30.31 1.45 -20.43
C LYS A 169 -30.87 1.27 -21.84
N LEU A 170 -31.61 0.18 -22.07
CA LEU A 170 -32.23 -0.09 -23.37
C LEU A 170 -33.21 1.04 -23.76
N LEU A 171 -34.01 1.52 -22.82
CA LEU A 171 -34.95 2.62 -23.06
C LEU A 171 -34.24 3.94 -23.37
N PHE A 172 -33.21 4.31 -22.60
CA PHE A 172 -32.39 5.48 -22.92
C PHE A 172 -31.69 5.38 -24.28
N SER A 173 -31.34 4.16 -24.71
CA SER A 173 -30.79 3.93 -26.05
C SER A 173 -31.83 4.15 -27.14
N THR A 174 -33.10 3.80 -26.90
CA THR A 174 -34.19 4.04 -27.84
C THR A 174 -34.63 5.49 -27.95
N THR A 175 -34.34 6.31 -26.92
CA THR A 175 -34.65 7.74 -26.88
C THR A 175 -33.42 8.63 -27.13
N GLU A 176 -32.29 8.04 -27.52
CA GLU A 176 -31.02 8.72 -27.83
C GLU A 176 -30.44 9.56 -26.66
N SER A 177 -30.80 9.23 -25.41
CA SER A 177 -30.28 9.90 -24.22
C SER A 177 -28.93 9.30 -23.80
N ALA A 178 -27.84 9.90 -24.29
CA ALA A 178 -26.47 9.47 -23.96
C ALA A 178 -26.15 9.56 -22.46
N GLU A 179 -26.66 10.57 -21.76
CA GLU A 179 -26.45 10.75 -20.32
C GLU A 179 -27.07 9.61 -19.51
N GLY A 180 -28.30 9.21 -19.87
CA GLY A 180 -28.99 8.09 -19.22
C GLY A 180 -28.27 6.76 -19.43
N VAL A 181 -27.79 6.50 -20.65
CA VAL A 181 -26.99 5.30 -20.97
C VAL A 181 -25.70 5.25 -20.15
N ASN A 182 -24.95 6.36 -20.10
CA ASN A 182 -23.71 6.44 -19.32
C ASN A 182 -23.95 6.22 -17.83
N LYS A 183 -25.04 6.77 -17.28
CA LYS A 183 -25.41 6.58 -15.87
C LYS A 183 -25.78 5.12 -15.56
N CYS A 184 -26.52 4.47 -16.47
CA CYS A 184 -26.82 3.04 -16.34
C CYS A 184 -25.55 2.17 -16.38
N ASP A 185 -24.62 2.46 -17.29
CA ASP A 185 -23.36 1.72 -17.40
C ASP A 185 -22.49 1.89 -16.14
N LEU A 186 -22.36 3.12 -15.65
CA LEU A 186 -21.70 3.38 -14.38
C LEU A 186 -22.29 2.56 -13.23
N TYR A 187 -23.62 2.55 -13.09
CA TYR A 187 -24.28 1.80 -12.02
C TYR A 187 -24.20 0.29 -12.20
N LEU A 188 -24.23 -0.24 -13.43
CA LEU A 188 -24.00 -1.66 -13.69
C LEU A 188 -22.59 -2.09 -13.24
N ASP A 189 -21.58 -1.26 -13.50
CA ASP A 189 -20.21 -1.49 -13.00
C ASP A 189 -20.15 -1.48 -11.47
N ARG A 190 -20.86 -0.54 -10.82
CA ARG A 190 -20.97 -0.47 -9.35
C ARG A 190 -21.69 -1.65 -8.75
N ILE A 191 -22.73 -2.17 -9.40
CA ILE A 191 -23.38 -3.40 -8.97
C ILE A 191 -22.38 -4.57 -8.93
N GLY A 192 -21.49 -4.68 -9.92
CA GLY A 192 -20.46 -5.72 -9.91
C GLY A 192 -19.54 -5.65 -8.68
N LEU A 193 -19.23 -4.44 -8.20
CA LEU A 193 -18.47 -4.23 -6.96
C LEU A 193 -19.30 -4.65 -5.73
N ILE A 194 -20.55 -4.21 -5.64
CA ILE A 194 -21.47 -4.56 -4.54
C ILE A 194 -21.62 -6.09 -4.43
N GLN A 195 -21.78 -6.78 -5.56
CA GLN A 195 -21.87 -8.24 -5.57
C GLN A 195 -20.58 -8.90 -5.06
N SER A 196 -19.42 -8.34 -5.42
CA SER A 196 -18.11 -8.85 -4.97
C SER A 196 -17.92 -8.65 -3.46
N ILE A 197 -18.41 -7.53 -2.90
CA ILE A 197 -18.44 -7.26 -1.46
C ILE A 197 -19.35 -8.27 -0.75
N ILE A 198 -20.60 -8.42 -1.20
CA ILE A 198 -21.59 -9.34 -0.60
C ILE A 198 -21.08 -10.78 -0.59
N SER A 199 -20.37 -11.20 -1.65
CA SER A 199 -19.83 -12.55 -1.77
C SER A 199 -18.78 -12.89 -0.70
N LYS A 200 -18.19 -11.90 -0.03
CA LYS A 200 -17.26 -12.12 1.09
C LYS A 200 -17.96 -12.47 2.41
N GLN A 201 -19.26 -12.18 2.52
CA GLN A 201 -20.08 -12.47 3.71
C GLN A 201 -19.47 -11.96 5.03
N ASP A 202 -18.81 -10.81 4.98
CA ASP A 202 -18.20 -10.20 6.16
C ASP A 202 -19.12 -9.09 6.70
N SER A 203 -19.55 -9.24 7.95
CA SER A 203 -20.43 -8.29 8.65
C SER A 203 -19.74 -6.97 9.01
N GLU A 204 -18.41 -6.92 9.00
CA GLU A 204 -17.66 -5.70 9.34
C GLU A 204 -17.58 -4.71 8.17
N ILE A 205 -17.90 -5.16 6.95
CA ILE A 205 -17.92 -4.32 5.75
C ILE A 205 -19.32 -3.78 5.52
N ILE A 206 -19.46 -2.45 5.56
CA ILE A 206 -20.72 -1.79 5.22
C ILE A 206 -20.96 -1.90 3.71
N ILE A 207 -22.13 -2.42 3.31
CA ILE A 207 -22.53 -2.48 1.91
C ILE A 207 -22.92 -1.08 1.42
N PRO A 208 -22.22 -0.54 0.40
CA PRO A 208 -22.51 0.78 -0.12
C PRO A 208 -23.70 0.77 -1.07
N SER A 209 -24.40 1.90 -1.16
CA SER A 209 -25.41 2.17 -2.20
C SER A 209 -24.77 2.58 -3.53
N LEU A 210 -25.57 2.57 -4.61
CA LEU A 210 -25.08 3.01 -5.93
C LEU A 210 -24.61 4.47 -5.94
N PRO A 211 -25.33 5.44 -5.33
CA PRO A 211 -24.83 6.81 -5.22
C PRO A 211 -23.56 6.94 -4.37
N GLN A 212 -23.40 6.16 -3.29
CA GLN A 212 -22.19 6.20 -2.47
C GLN A 212 -20.95 5.76 -3.25
N LEU A 213 -21.08 4.77 -4.14
CA LEU A 213 -20.00 4.35 -5.05
C LEU A 213 -19.74 5.32 -6.21
N SER A 214 -20.56 6.37 -6.35
CA SER A 214 -20.30 7.50 -7.24
C SER A 214 -19.63 8.67 -6.49
N ASP A 215 -19.73 8.71 -5.16
CA ASP A 215 -19.04 9.70 -4.34
C ASP A 215 -17.58 9.31 -4.10
N THR A 216 -16.68 10.27 -4.28
CA THR A 216 -15.23 10.01 -4.20
C THR A 216 -14.76 9.80 -2.77
N GLU A 217 -15.29 10.52 -1.78
CA GLU A 217 -14.87 10.41 -0.39
C GLU A 217 -15.39 9.13 0.25
N GLU A 218 -16.66 8.78 0.00
CA GLU A 218 -17.26 7.52 0.44
C GLU A 218 -16.51 6.31 -0.13
N THR A 219 -16.14 6.37 -1.41
CA THR A 219 -15.36 5.31 -2.05
C THR A 219 -13.94 5.21 -1.45
N ARG A 220 -13.27 6.34 -1.13
CA ARG A 220 -11.97 6.31 -0.43
C ARG A 220 -12.09 5.69 0.94
N TYR A 221 -13.10 6.07 1.72
CA TYR A 221 -13.36 5.49 3.04
C TYR A 221 -13.59 3.97 2.96
N LEU A 222 -14.38 3.52 1.99
CA LEU A 222 -14.61 2.10 1.74
C LEU A 222 -13.31 1.38 1.37
N ARG A 223 -12.50 1.93 0.45
CA ARG A 223 -11.19 1.37 0.07
C ARG A 223 -10.28 1.23 1.30
N ASP A 224 -10.17 2.27 2.12
CA ASP A 224 -9.28 2.29 3.28
C ASP A 224 -9.76 1.31 4.38
N THR A 225 -11.09 1.12 4.49
CA THR A 225 -11.69 0.09 5.34
C THR A 225 -11.34 -1.31 4.84
N LEU A 226 -11.44 -1.57 3.53
CA LEU A 226 -11.04 -2.86 2.95
C LEU A 226 -9.54 -3.14 3.10
N ILE A 227 -8.70 -2.11 2.97
CA ILE A 227 -7.26 -2.19 3.26
C ILE A 227 -7.03 -2.63 4.71
N ARG A 228 -7.74 -2.02 5.67
CA ARG A 228 -7.61 -2.35 7.09
C ARG A 228 -7.92 -3.82 7.37
N TYR A 229 -8.93 -4.38 6.69
CA TYR A 229 -9.31 -5.79 6.80
C TYR A 229 -8.56 -6.71 5.83
N SER A 230 -7.51 -6.23 5.16
CA SER A 230 -6.69 -7.02 4.23
C SER A 230 -7.44 -7.59 3.02
N TYR A 231 -8.55 -6.97 2.61
CA TYR A 231 -9.28 -7.31 1.39
C TYR A 231 -8.67 -6.64 0.15
N TRP A 232 -7.39 -6.96 -0.12
CA TRP A 232 -6.55 -6.28 -1.11
C TRP A 232 -7.11 -6.24 -2.53
N HIS A 233 -7.58 -7.38 -3.04
CA HIS A 233 -8.13 -7.47 -4.39
C HIS A 233 -9.40 -6.63 -4.56
N LEU A 234 -10.28 -6.66 -3.55
CA LEU A 234 -11.51 -5.87 -3.57
C LEU A 234 -11.21 -4.38 -3.47
N ALA A 235 -10.23 -3.98 -2.66
CA ALA A 235 -9.75 -2.59 -2.60
C ALA A 235 -9.15 -2.12 -3.94
N LEU A 236 -8.44 -2.99 -4.68
CA LEU A 236 -7.94 -2.69 -6.03
C LEU A 236 -9.08 -2.57 -7.06
N ASP A 237 -10.06 -3.47 -7.01
CA ASP A 237 -11.22 -3.42 -7.91
C ASP A 237 -12.03 -2.13 -7.69
N ILE A 238 -12.22 -1.72 -6.43
CA ILE A 238 -12.87 -0.45 -6.10
C ILE A 238 -12.02 0.72 -6.59
N SER A 239 -10.70 0.70 -6.36
CA SER A 239 -9.83 1.80 -6.77
C SER A 239 -9.80 1.98 -8.28
N THR A 240 -9.72 0.88 -9.03
CA THR A 240 -9.70 0.93 -10.50
C THR A 240 -11.03 1.36 -11.09
N LYS A 241 -12.15 0.76 -10.65
CA LYS A 241 -13.47 1.08 -11.19
C LYS A 241 -13.97 2.45 -10.75
N CYS A 242 -13.61 2.92 -9.55
CA CYS A 242 -13.99 4.23 -9.04
C CYS A 242 -12.95 5.33 -9.28
N VAL A 243 -11.94 5.09 -10.11
CA VAL A 243 -10.94 6.08 -10.52
C VAL A 243 -10.21 6.70 -9.31
N LEU A 244 -9.89 5.87 -8.32
CA LEU A 244 -9.03 6.23 -7.20
C LEU A 244 -7.58 5.79 -7.47
N ASP A 245 -6.66 6.38 -6.70
CA ASP A 245 -5.28 5.92 -6.68
C ASP A 245 -5.18 4.45 -6.18
N THR A 246 -4.45 3.64 -6.93
CA THR A 246 -4.17 2.24 -6.61
C THR A 246 -2.86 2.08 -5.83
N LEU A 247 -1.96 3.09 -5.87
CA LEU A 247 -0.66 3.02 -5.22
C LEU A 247 -0.82 2.86 -3.71
N SER A 248 -1.77 3.56 -3.09
CA SER A 248 -2.05 3.41 -1.66
C SER A 248 -2.37 1.96 -1.26
N VAL A 249 -3.12 1.23 -2.08
CA VAL A 249 -3.47 -0.18 -1.81
C VAL A 249 -2.23 -1.07 -1.88
N TRP A 250 -1.41 -0.91 -2.92
CA TRP A 250 -0.19 -1.68 -3.10
C TRP A 250 0.85 -1.41 -2.02
N VAL A 251 1.01 -0.15 -1.59
CA VAL A 251 1.87 0.23 -0.47
C VAL A 251 1.40 -0.44 0.81
N SER A 252 0.13 -0.31 1.18
CA SER A 252 -0.41 -0.93 2.39
C SER A 252 -0.30 -2.46 2.35
N TRP A 253 -0.52 -3.08 1.18
CA TRP A 253 -0.36 -4.52 1.01
C TRP A 253 1.10 -4.96 1.21
N GLY A 254 2.05 -4.28 0.57
CA GLY A 254 3.48 -4.57 0.73
C GLY A 254 3.94 -4.41 2.18
N LEU A 255 3.51 -3.33 2.85
CA LEU A 255 3.82 -3.10 4.26
C LEU A 255 3.21 -4.17 5.17
N SER A 256 2.00 -4.64 4.89
CA SER A 256 1.41 -5.79 5.60
C SER A 256 2.23 -7.05 5.41
N CYS A 257 2.71 -7.32 4.18
CA CYS A 257 3.59 -8.47 3.93
C CYS A 257 4.92 -8.37 4.70
N LEU A 258 5.49 -7.17 4.86
CA LEU A 258 6.69 -6.96 5.68
C LEU A 258 6.43 -7.25 7.16
N LYS A 259 5.28 -6.80 7.68
CA LYS A 259 4.86 -7.11 9.06
C LYS A 259 4.72 -8.61 9.29
N ASP A 260 4.22 -9.32 8.30
CA ASP A 260 4.09 -10.79 8.33
C ASP A 260 5.40 -11.54 8.06
N GLY A 261 6.54 -10.84 7.84
CA GLY A 261 7.83 -11.46 7.48
C GLY A 261 7.92 -12.05 6.07
N ARG A 262 6.92 -11.81 5.21
CA ARG A 262 6.86 -12.33 3.83
C ARG A 262 7.55 -11.39 2.85
N TYR A 263 8.89 -11.38 2.88
CA TYR A 263 9.71 -10.48 2.08
C TYR A 263 9.50 -10.62 0.57
N GLU A 264 9.47 -11.83 0.04
CA GLU A 264 9.26 -12.05 -1.40
C GLU A 264 7.94 -11.46 -1.88
N ALA A 265 6.86 -11.72 -1.13
CA ALA A 265 5.54 -11.16 -1.43
C ALA A 265 5.57 -9.63 -1.36
N ALA A 266 6.22 -9.05 -0.35
CA ALA A 266 6.36 -7.60 -0.21
C ALA A 266 7.09 -6.98 -1.42
N ARG A 267 8.20 -7.58 -1.86
CA ARG A 267 8.96 -7.13 -3.04
C ARG A 267 8.09 -7.09 -4.29
N GLU A 268 7.28 -8.12 -4.54
CA GLU A 268 6.34 -8.14 -5.67
C GLU A 268 5.31 -7.00 -5.60
N LYS A 269 4.79 -6.68 -4.40
CA LYS A 269 3.84 -5.56 -4.25
C LYS A 269 4.52 -4.22 -4.46
N PHE A 270 5.71 -4.01 -3.90
CA PHE A 270 6.40 -2.74 -4.03
C PHE A 270 6.91 -2.45 -5.45
N LYS A 271 7.08 -3.44 -6.33
CA LYS A 271 7.34 -3.21 -7.76
C LYS A 271 6.27 -2.38 -8.46
N HIS A 272 5.03 -2.42 -7.95
CA HIS A 272 3.94 -1.59 -8.48
C HIS A 272 4.01 -0.14 -8.02
N CYS A 273 4.77 0.16 -6.96
CA CYS A 273 4.85 1.48 -6.34
C CYS A 273 6.20 2.17 -6.51
N LEU A 274 7.28 1.39 -6.62
CA LEU A 274 8.64 1.88 -6.67
C LEU A 274 9.20 1.70 -8.07
N GLN A 275 9.87 2.74 -8.56
CA GLN A 275 10.60 2.69 -9.81
C GLN A 275 12.08 2.40 -9.54
N PRO A 276 12.68 1.39 -10.20
CA PRO A 276 14.10 1.12 -10.08
C PRO A 276 14.94 2.31 -10.53
N ILE A 277 16.11 2.46 -9.92
CA ILE A 277 17.09 3.45 -10.36
C ILE A 277 17.65 3.02 -11.71
N GLY A 278 17.44 3.85 -12.74
CA GLY A 278 17.98 3.61 -14.08
C GLY A 278 19.42 4.11 -14.23
N ASP A 279 20.12 3.60 -15.25
CA ASP A 279 21.55 3.89 -15.48
C ASP A 279 21.84 5.35 -15.89
N THR A 280 20.82 6.11 -16.26
CA THR A 280 20.94 7.49 -16.76
C THR A 280 21.06 8.50 -15.62
N ALA A 281 21.93 9.51 -15.74
CA ALA A 281 22.20 10.49 -14.68
C ALA A 281 20.97 11.24 -14.12
N GLN A 282 19.88 11.38 -14.90
CA GLN A 282 18.60 11.97 -14.45
C GLN A 282 17.70 11.00 -13.69
N GLN A 283 17.92 9.69 -13.82
CA GLN A 283 17.19 8.60 -13.13
C GLN A 283 17.85 8.19 -11.82
N GLN A 284 19.04 8.71 -11.52
CA GLN A 284 19.81 8.43 -10.30
C GLN A 284 19.26 9.13 -9.05
N VAL A 285 18.32 10.07 -9.21
CA VAL A 285 17.64 10.74 -8.11
C VAL A 285 16.22 10.17 -7.99
N PRO A 286 15.91 9.33 -6.98
CA PRO A 286 14.56 8.82 -6.77
C PRO A 286 13.59 9.97 -6.47
N SER A 287 12.35 9.87 -6.93
CA SER A 287 11.30 10.84 -6.61
C SER A 287 11.13 11.01 -5.09
N GLN A 288 10.67 12.16 -4.63
CA GLN A 288 10.47 12.42 -3.20
C GLN A 288 9.51 11.40 -2.55
N GLN A 289 8.52 10.91 -3.31
CA GLN A 289 7.61 9.85 -2.90
C GLN A 289 8.32 8.49 -2.76
N ASN A 290 9.22 8.13 -3.68
CA ASN A 290 10.03 6.90 -3.54
C ASN A 290 10.93 7.00 -2.32
N GLN A 291 11.54 8.16 -2.07
CA GLN A 291 12.41 8.36 -0.91
C GLN A 291 11.64 8.20 0.40
N SER A 292 10.47 8.85 0.55
CA SER A 292 9.67 8.73 1.78
C SER A 292 9.16 7.31 1.99
N LEU A 293 8.73 6.63 0.93
CA LEU A 293 8.28 5.24 1.00
C LEU A 293 9.42 4.29 1.39
N ILE A 294 10.62 4.46 0.85
CA ILE A 294 11.79 3.66 1.24
C ILE A 294 12.13 3.87 2.71
N THR A 295 12.09 5.11 3.21
CA THR A 295 12.32 5.37 4.64
C THR A 295 11.28 4.63 5.50
N GLN A 296 10.00 4.64 5.11
CA GLN A 296 8.96 3.88 5.81
C GLN A 296 9.18 2.37 5.74
N ILE A 297 9.57 1.82 4.57
CA ILE A 297 9.87 0.39 4.40
C ILE A 297 11.01 -0.04 5.32
N VAL A 298 12.10 0.72 5.33
CA VAL A 298 13.27 0.45 6.18
C VAL A 298 12.87 0.48 7.65
N GLU A 299 12.14 1.51 8.09
CA GLU A 299 11.66 1.62 9.47
C GLU A 299 10.75 0.45 9.86
N GLN A 300 9.88 -0.03 8.98
CA GLN A 300 9.02 -1.19 9.25
C GLN A 300 9.82 -2.49 9.33
N ILE A 301 10.87 -2.67 8.52
CA ILE A 301 11.74 -3.84 8.59
C ILE A 301 12.56 -3.82 9.89
N GLU A 302 13.08 -2.65 10.27
CA GLU A 302 13.85 -2.44 11.50
C GLU A 302 13.01 -2.69 12.76
N ASN A 303 11.74 -2.30 12.74
CA ASN A 303 10.81 -2.49 13.86
C ASN A 303 10.07 -3.84 13.84
N SER A 304 10.29 -4.68 12.81
CA SER A 304 9.65 -5.99 12.69
C SER A 304 10.25 -6.99 13.70
N VAL A 305 9.48 -7.30 14.75
CA VAL A 305 9.84 -8.30 15.77
C VAL A 305 9.78 -9.73 15.21
N LEU A 306 8.96 -9.96 14.17
CA LEU A 306 8.72 -11.29 13.61
C LEU A 306 9.85 -11.79 12.70
N SER A 307 10.78 -10.93 12.28
CA SER A 307 11.97 -11.36 11.53
C SER A 307 13.01 -12.10 12.38
N ILE A 308 12.78 -12.26 13.68
CA ILE A 308 13.68 -12.99 14.57
C ILE A 308 13.64 -14.51 14.26
N TRP A 309 12.64 -15.01 13.52
CA TRP A 309 12.40 -16.45 13.41
C TRP A 309 12.07 -16.88 11.97
N ASN A 310 12.81 -17.87 11.47
CA ASN A 310 12.45 -18.59 10.26
C ASN A 310 11.15 -19.39 10.53
N PRO A 311 10.10 -19.37 9.66
CA PRO A 311 8.87 -20.13 9.91
C PRO A 311 9.11 -21.63 10.21
N ASP A 312 10.17 -22.22 9.65
CA ASP A 312 10.59 -23.59 9.97
C ASP A 312 11.18 -23.75 11.39
N GLU A 313 11.87 -22.73 11.90
CA GLU A 313 12.37 -22.68 13.28
C GLU A 313 11.26 -22.43 14.29
N ILE A 314 10.23 -21.62 13.95
CA ILE A 314 9.03 -21.44 14.77
C ILE A 314 8.28 -22.78 14.89
N LEU A 315 8.10 -23.51 13.79
CA LEU A 315 7.42 -24.82 13.78
C LEU A 315 8.21 -25.90 14.53
N GLN A 316 9.54 -25.85 14.51
CA GLN A 316 10.39 -26.73 15.33
C GLN A 316 10.38 -26.34 16.82
N SER A 317 10.34 -25.04 17.13
CA SER A 317 10.38 -24.53 18.50
C SER A 317 9.03 -24.65 19.22
N LEU A 318 7.91 -24.48 18.50
CA LEU A 318 6.55 -24.75 19.03
C LEU A 318 6.32 -26.23 19.37
N ARG A 319 7.14 -27.14 18.81
CA ARG A 319 7.13 -28.57 19.18
C ARG A 319 7.93 -28.88 20.44
N LYS A 320 8.80 -27.97 20.92
CA LYS A 320 9.62 -28.13 22.12
C LYS A 320 9.24 -27.07 23.16
N ASP A 321 8.37 -27.46 24.08
CA ASP A 321 8.02 -26.80 25.35
C ASP A 321 7.95 -25.26 25.34
N ASN A 322 6.71 -24.77 25.26
CA ASN A 322 6.28 -23.36 25.18
C ASN A 322 6.82 -22.40 26.28
N ILE A 323 7.56 -22.87 27.28
CA ILE A 323 7.97 -22.09 28.45
C ILE A 323 9.36 -21.44 28.27
N LEU A 324 10.29 -22.06 27.53
CA LEU A 324 11.59 -21.46 27.23
C LEU A 324 11.49 -20.34 26.18
N LEU A 325 10.52 -20.48 25.26
CA LEU A 325 10.18 -19.50 24.24
C LEU A 325 9.71 -18.18 24.85
N LEU A 326 8.77 -18.23 25.80
CA LEU A 326 8.28 -17.03 26.49
C LEU A 326 9.41 -16.31 27.23
N ASN A 327 10.30 -17.06 27.89
CA ASN A 327 11.45 -16.47 28.59
C ASN A 327 12.46 -15.85 27.64
N SER A 328 12.69 -16.42 26.44
CA SER A 328 13.55 -15.80 25.42
C SER A 328 12.93 -14.54 24.79
N ILE A 329 11.61 -14.48 24.68
CA ILE A 329 10.86 -13.31 24.21
C ILE A 329 10.95 -12.20 25.28
N ILE A 330 10.73 -12.54 26.55
CA ILE A 330 10.85 -11.62 27.70
C ILE A 330 12.31 -11.13 27.86
N ASP A 331 13.30 -11.99 27.66
CA ASP A 331 14.72 -11.62 27.69
C ASP A 331 15.13 -10.75 26.49
N SER A 332 14.48 -10.91 25.33
CA SER A 332 14.69 -10.06 24.15
C SER A 332 14.05 -8.68 24.31
N GLU A 333 12.88 -8.59 24.97
CA GLU A 333 12.26 -7.33 25.36
C GLU A 333 13.13 -6.57 26.38
N ASN A 334 13.77 -7.28 27.32
CA ASN A 334 14.70 -6.68 28.29
C ASN A 334 16.05 -6.24 27.68
N LYS A 335 16.44 -6.77 26.51
CA LYS A 335 17.63 -6.34 25.73
C LYS A 335 17.32 -5.29 24.65
N SER A 336 16.06 -4.88 24.49
CA SER A 336 15.63 -3.82 23.56
C SER A 336 16.18 -2.42 23.89
N THR A 337 16.96 -2.29 24.95
CA THR A 337 17.68 -1.06 25.29
C THR A 337 18.94 -0.81 24.44
N ASN A 338 19.35 -1.75 23.57
CA ASN A 338 20.46 -1.54 22.64
C ASN A 338 20.02 -1.70 21.18
N ALA A 339 19.65 -0.59 20.55
CA ALA A 339 19.27 -0.43 19.13
C ALA A 339 20.36 -0.78 18.09
N THR A 340 21.11 -1.88 18.27
CA THR A 340 22.33 -2.17 17.50
C THR A 340 22.40 -3.55 16.86
N HIS A 341 21.48 -4.47 17.14
CA HIS A 341 21.54 -5.81 16.56
C HIS A 341 20.36 -6.08 15.62
N MET A 342 20.52 -5.70 14.35
CA MET A 342 19.64 -6.18 13.27
C MET A 342 20.01 -7.62 12.90
N ASN A 343 19.00 -8.43 12.62
CA ASN A 343 19.25 -9.78 12.12
C ASN A 343 19.74 -9.75 10.68
N GLN A 344 20.49 -10.78 10.28
CA GLN A 344 21.08 -10.87 8.94
C GLN A 344 20.03 -10.78 7.83
N LEU A 345 18.87 -11.44 7.99
CA LEU A 345 17.78 -11.40 7.01
C LEU A 345 17.19 -10.00 6.82
N GLN A 346 16.97 -9.26 7.93
CA GLN A 346 16.47 -7.88 7.87
C GLN A 346 17.49 -6.97 7.18
N PHE A 347 18.77 -7.17 7.47
CA PHE A 347 19.84 -6.41 6.87
C PHE A 347 19.91 -6.65 5.36
N GLU A 348 19.84 -7.91 4.91
CA GLU A 348 19.80 -8.26 3.49
C GLU A 348 18.57 -7.69 2.78
N GLU A 349 17.42 -7.68 3.44
CA GLU A 349 16.19 -7.10 2.88
C GLU A 349 16.28 -5.57 2.74
N VAL A 350 16.78 -4.87 3.75
CA VAL A 350 16.99 -3.42 3.66
C VAL A 350 18.00 -3.09 2.57
N GLN A 351 19.09 -3.87 2.46
CA GLN A 351 20.07 -3.71 1.39
C GLN A 351 19.45 -3.90 0.01
N TYR A 352 18.52 -4.84 -0.16
CA TYR A 352 17.80 -5.02 -1.42
C TYR A 352 17.03 -3.76 -1.82
N TYR A 353 16.22 -3.19 -0.92
CA TYR A 353 15.43 -1.99 -1.23
C TYR A 353 16.32 -0.77 -1.48
N LEU A 354 17.34 -0.57 -0.65
CA LEU A 354 18.27 0.56 -0.80
C LEU A 354 19.05 0.48 -2.12
N LYS A 355 19.52 -0.70 -2.51
CA LYS A 355 20.25 -0.89 -3.77
C LYS A 355 19.37 -0.73 -5.00
N THR A 356 18.13 -1.20 -4.94
CA THR A 356 17.23 -1.26 -6.10
C THR A 356 16.47 0.05 -6.32
N TYR A 357 16.09 0.73 -5.23
CA TYR A 357 15.16 1.87 -5.26
C TYR A 357 15.63 3.08 -4.43
N GLY A 358 16.57 2.90 -3.52
CA GLY A 358 16.97 3.91 -2.54
C GLY A 358 18.02 4.89 -3.06
N SER A 359 17.98 6.13 -2.56
CA SER A 359 19.01 7.11 -2.91
C SER A 359 20.37 6.74 -2.31
N GLN A 360 21.45 7.23 -2.94
CA GLN A 360 22.81 7.10 -2.39
C GLN A 360 22.90 7.66 -0.97
N LYS A 361 22.16 8.73 -0.67
CA LYS A 361 22.09 9.34 0.67
C LYS A 361 21.45 8.40 1.70
N GLN A 362 20.27 7.84 1.42
CA GLN A 362 19.59 6.90 2.32
C GLN A 362 20.43 5.66 2.59
N THR A 363 21.17 5.19 1.59
CA THR A 363 22.10 4.05 1.74
C THR A 363 23.22 4.37 2.74
N LEU A 364 23.82 5.57 2.64
CA LEU A 364 24.86 6.01 3.57
C LEU A 364 24.32 6.24 4.98
N GLU A 365 23.15 6.88 5.11
CA GLU A 365 22.50 7.12 6.40
C GLU A 365 22.21 5.80 7.14
N PHE A 366 21.74 4.78 6.41
CA PHE A 366 21.53 3.44 6.94
C PHE A 366 22.85 2.79 7.40
N LEU A 367 23.89 2.80 6.58
CA LEU A 367 25.19 2.21 6.94
C LEU A 367 25.80 2.86 8.19
N ILE A 368 25.65 4.18 8.33
CA ILE A 368 26.15 4.91 9.49
C ILE A 368 25.31 4.67 10.73
N LYS A 369 23.98 4.57 10.62
CA LYS A 369 23.10 4.18 11.73
C LYS A 369 23.53 2.87 12.39
N TYR A 370 24.00 1.90 11.59
CA TYR A 370 24.54 0.62 12.06
C TYR A 370 26.05 0.60 12.31
N LYS A 371 26.69 1.78 12.41
CA LYS A 371 28.12 1.96 12.69
C LYS A 371 29.06 1.24 11.70
N MET A 372 28.61 1.02 10.47
CA MET A 372 29.37 0.33 9.42
C MET A 372 30.22 1.31 8.58
N VAL A 373 31.09 2.07 9.24
CA VAL A 373 31.84 3.18 8.63
C VAL A 373 32.70 2.72 7.44
N LYS A 374 33.45 1.63 7.60
CA LYS A 374 34.25 1.03 6.52
C LYS A 374 33.45 0.71 5.26
N LYS A 375 32.25 0.11 5.40
CA LYS A 375 31.40 -0.22 4.24
C LYS A 375 30.88 1.05 3.57
N ALA A 376 30.55 2.08 4.35
CA ALA A 376 30.11 3.37 3.82
C ALA A 376 31.22 4.07 3.02
N CYS A 377 32.47 4.03 3.49
CA CYS A 377 33.62 4.55 2.74
C CYS A 377 33.82 3.84 1.40
N LEU A 378 33.74 2.50 1.40
CA LEU A 378 33.85 1.70 0.18
C LEU A 378 32.71 1.99 -0.81
N TYR A 379 31.50 2.22 -0.29
CA TYR A 379 30.35 2.60 -1.12
C TYR A 379 30.57 3.94 -1.84
N VAL A 380 31.06 4.96 -1.12
CA VAL A 380 31.37 6.28 -1.72
C VAL A 380 32.40 6.15 -2.84
N GLN A 381 33.45 5.35 -2.62
CA GLN A 381 34.48 5.10 -3.62
C GLN A 381 33.96 4.36 -4.86
N ALA A 382 33.04 3.41 -4.67
CA ALA A 382 32.50 2.60 -5.74
C ALA A 382 31.42 3.31 -6.60
N GLN A 383 30.63 4.20 -5.99
CA GLN A 383 29.41 4.75 -6.62
C GLN A 383 29.52 6.21 -7.09
N ASN A 384 30.73 6.78 -7.16
CA ASN A 384 30.98 8.16 -7.60
C ASN A 384 30.02 9.19 -6.97
N CYS A 385 29.86 9.14 -5.64
CA CYS A 385 28.91 10.02 -4.94
C CYS A 385 29.24 11.50 -5.13
N THR A 386 28.21 12.35 -5.12
CA THR A 386 28.39 13.81 -5.14
C THR A 386 28.89 14.33 -3.80
N SER A 387 29.49 15.53 -3.79
CA SER A 387 29.97 16.18 -2.56
C SER A 387 28.87 16.46 -1.55
N GLU A 388 27.64 16.73 -2.01
CA GLU A 388 26.49 16.93 -1.13
C GLU A 388 26.05 15.60 -0.48
N THR A 389 26.00 14.52 -1.26
CA THR A 389 25.67 13.18 -0.76
C THR A 389 26.69 12.69 0.27
N PHE A 390 27.98 12.88 0.02
CA PHE A 390 29.04 12.58 0.99
C PHE A 390 28.87 13.39 2.28
N ARG A 391 28.70 14.71 2.16
CA ARG A 391 28.61 15.60 3.31
C ARG A 391 27.39 15.29 4.18
N ASP A 392 26.21 15.21 3.56
CA ASP A 392 24.95 15.09 4.28
C ASP A 392 24.64 13.63 4.66
N GLY A 393 25.10 12.65 3.88
CA GLY A 393 24.85 11.23 4.12
C GLY A 393 25.93 10.51 4.93
N LEU A 394 27.19 10.97 4.90
CA LEU A 394 28.30 10.33 5.61
C LEU A 394 28.91 11.24 6.68
N LEU A 395 29.40 12.42 6.31
CA LEU A 395 30.23 13.25 7.18
C LEU A 395 29.47 13.80 8.39
N ILE A 396 28.35 14.49 8.14
CA ILE A 396 27.53 15.08 9.20
C ILE A 396 26.95 13.99 10.12
N PRO A 397 26.39 12.86 9.62
CA PRO A 397 25.93 11.77 10.47
C PRO A 397 27.05 11.17 11.34
N CYS A 398 28.24 10.92 10.78
CA CYS A 398 29.36 10.39 11.55
C CYS A 398 29.77 11.33 12.70
N MET A 399 29.80 12.63 12.44
CA MET A 399 30.12 13.62 13.48
C MET A 399 29.06 13.69 14.57
N LYS A 400 27.76 13.65 14.22
CA LYS A 400 26.66 13.65 15.19
C LYS A 400 26.65 12.41 16.08
N GLN A 401 27.03 11.26 15.53
CA GLN A 401 27.04 9.98 16.25
C GLN A 401 28.36 9.68 16.98
N GLY A 402 29.35 10.58 16.91
CA GLY A 402 30.66 10.38 17.53
C GLY A 402 31.56 9.35 16.81
N LEU A 403 31.24 8.98 15.57
CA LEU A 403 31.98 8.00 14.75
C LEU A 403 33.10 8.63 13.92
N TRP A 404 33.44 9.89 14.19
CA TRP A 404 34.43 10.64 13.41
C TRP A 404 35.83 10.05 13.48
N GLU A 405 36.26 9.55 14.65
CA GLU A 405 37.58 8.92 14.79
C GLU A 405 37.69 7.61 14.01
N ASP A 406 36.60 6.84 13.94
CA ASP A 406 36.55 5.62 13.14
C ASP A 406 36.56 5.94 11.65
N LEU A 407 35.85 7.00 11.23
CA LEU A 407 35.91 7.51 9.86
C LEU A 407 37.32 7.95 9.47
N LYS A 408 38.04 8.67 10.34
CA LYS A 408 39.44 9.05 10.10
C LYS A 408 40.31 7.83 9.87
N LYS A 409 40.21 6.83 10.76
CA LYS A 409 41.02 5.60 10.68
C LYS A 409 40.73 4.84 9.39
N ASP A 410 39.46 4.64 9.06
CA ASP A 410 39.07 3.90 7.85
C ASP A 410 39.48 4.63 6.58
N ILE A 411 39.35 5.97 6.54
CA ILE A 411 39.82 6.77 5.40
C ILE A 411 41.33 6.68 5.24
N ILE A 412 42.11 6.84 6.32
CA ILE A 412 43.59 6.76 6.26
C ILE A 412 44.04 5.36 5.87
N THR A 413 43.36 4.33 6.36
CA THR A 413 43.67 2.93 6.03
C THR A 413 43.44 2.65 4.54
N ASN A 414 42.38 3.21 3.95
CA ASN A 414 42.04 2.99 2.54
C ASN A 414 42.78 3.93 1.58
N ASP A 415 43.03 5.18 1.96
CA ASP A 415 43.79 6.18 1.18
C ASP A 415 44.69 7.03 2.11
N PRO A 416 45.94 6.59 2.35
CA PRO A 416 46.91 7.35 3.14
C PRO A 416 47.28 8.71 2.53
N THR A 417 47.07 8.89 1.22
CA THR A 417 47.43 10.13 0.51
C THR A 417 46.35 11.20 0.59
N LEU A 418 45.13 10.83 1.02
CA LEU A 418 43.93 11.66 1.10
C LEU A 418 43.55 12.37 -0.21
N ARG A 419 44.13 11.97 -1.36
CA ARG A 419 43.93 12.68 -2.63
C ARG A 419 42.50 12.56 -3.11
N TYR A 420 41.91 11.37 -3.01
CA TYR A 420 40.53 11.13 -3.44
C TYR A 420 39.54 11.92 -2.58
N TRP A 421 39.75 11.91 -1.27
CA TRP A 421 38.85 12.54 -0.31
C TRP A 421 39.00 14.07 -0.21
N SER A 422 40.16 14.60 -0.62
CA SER A 422 40.47 16.03 -0.50
C SER A 422 39.43 16.94 -1.19
N PHE A 423 38.89 16.52 -2.34
CA PHE A 423 37.84 17.26 -3.05
C PHE A 423 36.56 17.36 -2.21
N PHE A 424 36.06 16.22 -1.71
CA PHE A 424 34.85 16.15 -0.91
C PHE A 424 34.95 16.95 0.39
N PHE A 425 36.10 16.88 1.05
CA PHE A 425 36.31 17.61 2.28
C PHE A 425 36.45 19.12 2.06
N LYS A 426 37.10 19.59 0.99
CA LYS A 426 37.19 21.02 0.67
C LYS A 426 35.81 21.63 0.42
N GLU A 427 34.99 20.97 -0.41
CA GLU A 427 33.60 21.36 -0.65
C GLU A 427 32.76 21.37 0.64
N SER A 428 33.00 20.40 1.53
CA SER A 428 32.34 20.35 2.84
C SER A 428 32.80 21.50 3.76
N CYS A 429 34.09 21.83 3.79
CA CYS A 429 34.66 22.94 4.56
C CYS A 429 34.09 24.29 4.09
N ASP A 430 33.96 24.51 2.79
CA ASP A 430 33.34 25.72 2.22
C ASP A 430 31.88 25.86 2.66
N TYR A 431 31.13 24.74 2.65
CA TYR A 431 29.76 24.70 3.13
C TYR A 431 29.64 25.06 4.62
N PHE A 432 30.48 24.50 5.48
CA PHE A 432 30.47 24.79 6.93
C PHE A 432 30.87 26.24 7.22
N THR A 433 31.87 26.77 6.50
CA THR A 433 32.34 28.15 6.64
C THR A 433 31.23 29.16 6.29
N LYS A 434 30.48 28.93 5.20
CA LYS A 434 29.33 29.77 4.80
C LYS A 434 28.20 29.78 5.85
N ARG A 435 28.10 28.75 6.69
CA ARG A 435 27.08 28.63 7.75
C ARG A 435 27.58 29.01 9.15
N ASN A 436 28.76 29.62 9.26
CA ASN A 436 29.41 29.97 10.53
C ASN A 436 29.74 28.77 11.45
N LEU A 437 29.85 27.56 10.90
CA LEU A 437 30.21 26.34 11.65
C LEU A 437 31.73 26.15 11.68
N TYR A 438 32.44 27.15 12.21
CA TYR A 438 33.90 27.24 12.15
C TYR A 438 34.63 26.12 12.90
N ASN A 439 34.08 25.60 14.00
CA ASN A 439 34.68 24.49 14.76
C ASN A 439 34.81 23.22 13.92
N ILE A 440 33.75 22.88 13.18
CA ILE A 440 33.70 21.69 12.33
C ILE A 440 34.62 21.89 11.11
N ALA A 441 34.58 23.08 10.51
CA ALA A 441 35.46 23.41 9.39
C ALA A 441 36.94 23.32 9.77
N TYR A 442 37.33 23.87 10.93
CA TYR A 442 38.71 23.87 11.41
C TYR A 442 39.22 22.46 11.72
N GLU A 443 38.40 21.62 12.33
CA GLU A 443 38.78 20.22 12.60
C GLU A 443 39.03 19.44 11.31
N LEU A 444 38.18 19.63 10.30
CA LEU A 444 38.36 19.02 8.98
C LEU A 444 39.59 19.55 8.26
N GLN A 445 39.83 20.85 8.29
CA GLN A 445 41.00 21.48 7.67
C GLN A 445 42.31 20.95 8.28
N ASN A 446 42.35 20.77 9.61
CA ASN A 446 43.49 20.14 10.28
C ASN A 446 43.69 18.68 9.84
N PHE A 447 42.61 17.92 9.66
CA PHE A 447 42.68 16.54 9.20
C PHE A 447 43.23 16.42 7.78
N ILE A 448 42.78 17.26 6.85
CA ILE A 448 43.25 17.30 5.45
C ILE A 448 44.65 17.92 5.35
N LYS A 449 45.14 18.57 6.41
CA LYS A 449 46.35 19.41 6.43
C LYS A 449 46.26 20.59 5.47
N ASP A 450 45.06 21.16 5.31
CA ASP A 450 44.89 22.42 4.57
C ASP A 450 45.17 23.62 5.47
N HIS A 451 46.47 23.90 5.64
CA HIS A 451 46.95 24.95 6.53
C HIS A 451 46.50 26.37 6.13
N ILE A 452 46.18 26.61 4.86
CA ILE A 452 45.75 27.95 4.40
C ILE A 452 44.32 28.21 4.82
N ASP A 453 43.42 27.26 4.57
CA ASP A 453 42.02 27.43 4.95
C ASP A 453 41.83 27.29 6.47
N ALA A 454 42.66 26.49 7.16
CA ALA A 454 42.74 26.48 8.62
C ALA A 454 43.10 27.87 9.18
N ALA A 455 44.10 28.55 8.60
CA ALA A 455 44.46 29.90 9.02
C ALA A 455 43.34 30.93 8.77
N LYS A 456 42.63 30.84 7.64
CA LYS A 456 41.43 31.66 7.39
C LYS A 456 40.36 31.44 8.45
N THR A 457 40.06 30.19 8.78
CA THR A 457 39.06 29.85 9.81
C THR A 457 39.49 30.38 11.18
N CYS A 458 40.77 30.33 11.54
CA CYS A 458 41.31 30.95 12.75
C CYS A 458 41.11 32.49 12.79
N ILE A 459 41.28 33.17 11.67
CA ILE A 459 41.00 34.62 11.57
C ILE A 459 39.49 34.87 11.70
N LEU A 460 38.66 34.02 11.10
CA LEU A 460 37.21 34.08 11.26
C LEU A 460 36.79 33.83 12.71
N PHE A 461 37.43 32.93 13.45
CA PHE A 461 37.20 32.75 14.89
C PHE A 461 37.48 34.03 15.69
N TYR A 462 38.56 34.74 15.36
CA TYR A 462 38.89 36.01 15.99
C TYR A 462 37.82 37.08 15.71
N GLN A 463 37.35 37.16 14.45
CA GLN A 463 36.37 38.14 14.00
C GLN A 463 34.91 37.78 14.33
N SER A 464 34.61 36.51 14.60
CA SER A 464 33.24 36.02 14.77
C SER A 464 32.53 36.66 15.95
N GLN A 465 31.32 37.16 15.76
CA GLN A 465 30.47 37.68 16.83
C GLN A 465 29.39 36.65 17.14
N LYS A 466 29.30 36.18 18.40
CA LYS A 466 28.21 35.29 18.78
C LYS A 466 26.91 36.10 18.94
N PRO A 467 25.75 35.54 18.54
CA PRO A 467 24.46 36.25 18.59
C PRO A 467 24.02 36.69 20.01
N ASN A 468 24.60 36.10 21.06
CA ASN A 468 24.29 36.42 22.47
C ASN A 468 25.45 37.10 23.22
N GLU A 469 26.51 37.52 22.53
CA GLU A 469 27.60 38.29 23.16
C GLU A 469 27.34 39.80 23.00
N PRO A 470 27.59 40.61 24.05
CA PRO A 470 27.56 42.06 23.94
C PRO A 470 28.53 42.55 22.85
N LEU A 471 28.33 43.78 22.37
CA LEU A 471 29.23 44.46 21.42
C LEU A 471 30.70 44.16 21.76
N VAL A 472 31.46 43.83 20.72
CA VAL A 472 32.84 43.31 20.80
C VAL A 472 33.67 44.13 21.79
N THR A 473 33.80 43.60 23.00
CA THR A 473 34.54 44.26 24.09
C THR A 473 35.99 43.81 24.04
N TYR A 474 36.92 44.71 24.35
CA TYR A 474 38.37 44.46 24.25
C TYR A 474 38.86 43.21 25.01
N LYS A 475 38.27 42.91 26.18
CA LYS A 475 38.56 41.68 26.95
C LYS A 475 38.25 40.38 26.17
N ILE A 476 37.23 40.42 25.30
CA ILE A 476 36.81 39.28 24.46
C ILE A 476 37.76 39.12 23.26
N LEU A 477 38.24 40.23 22.67
CA LEU A 477 39.26 40.19 21.62
C LEU A 477 40.59 39.64 22.15
N HIS A 478 40.98 40.04 23.36
CA HIS A 478 42.20 39.52 24.00
C HIS A 478 42.11 38.01 24.29
N SER A 479 40.97 37.50 24.77
CA SER A 479 40.80 36.06 25.00
C SER A 479 40.79 35.22 23.70
N ARG A 480 40.57 35.86 22.55
CA ARG A 480 40.59 35.25 21.20
C ARG A 480 41.94 35.37 20.49
N LEU A 481 42.90 36.05 21.08
CA LEU A 481 44.22 36.30 20.49
C LEU A 481 44.99 35.01 20.19
N ARG A 482 44.74 33.94 20.97
CA ARG A 482 45.19 32.57 20.70
C ARG A 482 44.85 32.08 19.28
N PHE A 483 43.71 32.47 18.71
CA PHE A 483 43.33 32.07 17.36
C PHE A 483 44.21 32.75 16.30
N LEU A 484 44.67 33.98 16.54
CA LEU A 484 45.62 34.64 15.64
C LEU A 484 47.02 34.01 15.72
N GLU A 485 47.43 33.54 16.91
CA GLU A 485 48.67 32.78 17.07
C GLU A 485 48.61 31.44 16.33
N ASP A 486 47.49 30.72 16.43
CA ASP A 486 47.29 29.47 15.70
C ASP A 486 47.19 29.71 14.18
N ALA A 487 46.55 30.80 13.74
CA ALA A 487 46.58 31.22 12.33
C ALA A 487 48.02 31.42 11.84
N LYS A 488 48.86 32.13 12.62
CA LYS A 488 50.27 32.34 12.29
C LYS A 488 51.04 31.02 12.18
N LYS A 489 50.83 30.07 13.12
CA LYS A 489 51.48 28.74 13.07
C LYS A 489 51.11 27.98 11.79
N HIS A 490 49.83 27.96 11.43
CA HIS A 490 49.37 27.31 10.20
C HIS A 490 49.95 27.97 8.95
N LEU A 491 50.00 29.30 8.88
CA LEU A 491 50.61 30.00 7.75
C LEU A 491 52.11 29.68 7.60
N LEU A 492 52.85 29.56 8.71
CA LEU A 492 54.25 29.14 8.67
C LEU A 492 54.38 27.69 8.13
N GLN A 493 53.55 26.77 8.62
CA GLN A 493 53.52 25.38 8.13
C GLN A 493 53.11 25.29 6.64
N ALA A 494 52.23 26.18 6.18
CA ALA A 494 51.84 26.27 4.77
C ALA A 494 53.01 26.74 3.88
N VAL A 495 53.85 27.66 4.37
CA VAL A 495 55.05 28.15 3.66
C VAL A 495 56.12 27.07 3.63
N ASP A 496 56.35 26.37 4.75
CA ASP A 496 57.35 25.30 4.87
C ASP A 496 57.00 24.06 4.03
N SER A 497 55.71 23.74 3.86
CA SER A 497 55.26 22.63 3.01
C SER A 497 55.24 22.96 1.52
N LYS A 498 54.94 24.21 1.15
CA LYS A 498 54.87 24.68 -0.26
C LYS A 498 56.22 25.01 -0.90
N THR A 499 57.32 25.03 -0.16
CA THR A 499 58.67 25.19 -0.74
C THR A 499 59.15 23.98 -1.56
N ARG A 500 58.40 22.86 -1.59
CA ARG A 500 58.77 21.65 -2.37
C ARG A 500 57.94 21.33 -3.62
N VAL A 501 56.79 21.95 -3.87
CA VAL A 501 56.03 21.71 -5.12
C VAL A 501 55.44 23.01 -5.66
N GLN A 502 56.05 23.43 -6.78
CA GLN A 502 55.65 24.42 -7.78
C GLN A 502 54.42 25.29 -7.46
N LEU A 503 54.70 26.59 -7.40
CA LEU A 503 53.82 27.74 -7.55
C LEU A 503 52.66 27.51 -8.54
N ARG A 504 51.56 26.95 -8.05
CA ARG A 504 50.23 27.26 -8.56
C ARG A 504 49.56 28.23 -7.58
N VAL A 505 49.03 29.31 -8.17
CA VAL A 505 48.03 30.24 -7.62
C VAL A 505 48.59 31.54 -6.99
N TYR A 506 48.76 32.56 -7.85
CA TYR A 506 48.97 33.99 -7.53
C TYR A 506 47.90 34.56 -6.57
N TYR A 507 46.71 33.96 -6.52
CA TYR A 507 45.64 34.30 -5.58
C TYR A 507 45.95 33.91 -4.12
N SER A 508 46.67 32.81 -3.84
CA SER A 508 46.97 32.40 -2.46
C SER A 508 47.98 33.33 -1.79
N ILE A 509 48.97 33.84 -2.52
CA ILE A 509 50.03 34.71 -1.96
C ILE A 509 49.45 36.06 -1.54
N ILE A 510 48.60 36.68 -2.37
CA ILE A 510 47.92 37.94 -2.04
C ILE A 510 47.04 37.75 -0.80
N THR A 511 46.28 36.66 -0.72
CA THR A 511 45.49 36.36 0.47
C THR A 511 46.37 36.11 1.70
N LEU A 512 47.53 35.45 1.55
CA LEU A 512 48.49 35.21 2.63
C LEU A 512 49.08 36.52 3.16
N VAL A 513 49.52 37.40 2.26
CA VAL A 513 50.05 38.73 2.60
C VAL A 513 48.97 39.59 3.25
N GLY A 514 47.73 39.53 2.75
CA GLY A 514 46.57 40.18 3.36
C GLY A 514 46.28 39.67 4.77
N MET A 515 46.26 38.35 4.97
CA MET A 515 46.05 37.73 6.28
C MET A 515 47.16 38.08 7.27
N ILE A 516 48.43 38.05 6.83
CA ILE A 516 49.58 38.45 7.66
C ILE A 516 49.45 39.93 8.08
N LYS A 517 49.06 40.83 7.16
CA LYS A 517 48.80 42.24 7.49
C LYS A 517 47.65 42.40 8.49
N VAL A 518 46.53 41.69 8.31
CA VAL A 518 45.40 41.74 9.26
C VAL A 518 45.81 41.27 10.64
N ILE A 519 46.56 40.17 10.73
CA ILE A 519 47.13 39.65 11.98
C ILE A 519 48.05 40.70 12.60
N GLN A 520 49.00 41.25 11.85
CA GLN A 520 49.97 42.22 12.34
C GLN A 520 49.33 43.52 12.83
N ILE A 521 48.33 44.04 12.10
CA ILE A 521 47.54 45.21 12.51
C ILE A 521 46.75 44.89 13.78
N SER A 522 46.13 43.72 13.86
CA SER A 522 45.32 43.31 15.01
C SER A 522 46.18 43.13 16.27
N PHE A 523 47.39 42.57 16.15
CA PHE A 523 48.37 42.52 17.22
C PHE A 523 48.89 43.91 17.62
N GLN A 524 49.21 44.80 16.66
CA GLN A 524 49.65 46.16 16.96
C GLN A 524 48.56 46.98 17.67
N HIS A 525 47.30 46.83 17.26
CA HIS A 525 46.18 47.55 17.87
C HIS A 525 45.94 47.10 19.31
N VAL A 526 46.01 45.78 19.57
CA VAL A 526 45.95 45.24 20.93
C VAL A 526 47.16 45.67 21.76
N LEU A 527 48.38 45.70 21.21
CA LEU A 527 49.56 46.19 21.95
C LEU A 527 49.44 47.68 22.29
N GLN A 528 49.06 48.54 21.34
CA GLN A 528 48.90 49.98 21.57
C GLN A 528 47.84 50.29 22.63
N LEU A 529 46.73 49.53 22.66
CA LEU A 529 45.64 49.76 23.61
C LEU A 529 45.91 49.14 24.99
N LEU A 530 46.70 48.07 25.11
CA LEU A 530 47.22 47.59 26.39
C LEU A 530 48.13 48.63 27.05
N VAL A 531 48.96 49.33 26.26
CA VAL A 531 49.78 50.44 26.76
C VAL A 531 48.93 51.61 27.25
N LEU A 532 47.80 51.89 26.60
CA LEU A 532 46.85 52.94 27.00
C LEU A 532 45.93 52.59 28.18
N LEU A 533 45.78 51.29 28.52
CA LEU A 533 44.99 50.82 29.67
C LEU A 533 45.84 50.65 30.95
N VAL A 534 47.17 50.65 30.82
CA VAL A 534 48.15 50.51 31.93
C VAL A 534 48.77 51.87 32.29
N ALA A 535 48.69 52.86 31.40
CA ALA A 535 48.93 54.28 31.69
C ALA A 535 47.66 54.94 32.24
#